data_AF-A0AAJ7C7S4-F1
#
_entry.id   AF-A0AAJ7C7S4-F1
#
_cell.length_a   1.000
_cell.length_b   1.000
_cell.length_c   1.000
_cell.angle_alpha   90.00
_cell.angle_beta   90.00
_cell.angle_gamma   90.00
#
_symmetry.space_group_name_H-M   'P 1'
#
loop_
_entity.id
_entity.type
_entity.pdbx_description
1 polymer ?
#
loop_
_entity_poly.entity_id
_entity_poly.type
_entity_poly.pdbx_seq_one_letter_code
_entity_poly.pdbx_strand_id
1 'polypeptide(L)'
;MSLIRGGRYLINKFKWNSRNMANAEATRHEKSFLETLRRIAFNTSGYNRYGLYSDDVINENMPMVKTALSRLPADIRDARSYRIIRAMHLDTFKIFLPEEKWITYEQDRAYRYLRPYLEEAIAEKEEMHNFGCVNYEQE
;
A
#
# COMPACT_ATOMS: atom_id res chain seq x y z
N MET A 1 1.68 71.96 1.99
CA MET A 1 2.18 71.13 0.88
C MET A 1 3.07 70.04 1.44
N SER A 2 2.58 68.80 1.50
CA SER A 2 3.42 67.63 1.78
C SER A 2 2.79 66.43 1.06
N LEU A 3 3.47 66.03 -0.02
CA LEU A 3 3.08 64.98 -0.94
C LEU A 3 3.30 63.58 -0.33
N ILE A 4 2.30 62.72 -0.54
CA ILE A 4 2.40 61.32 -0.99
C ILE A 4 3.38 60.40 -0.22
N ARG A 5 2.82 59.59 0.69
CA ARG A 5 3.38 58.29 1.10
C ARG A 5 2.31 57.20 1.05
N GLY A 6 1.81 56.91 -0.15
CA GLY A 6 0.96 55.76 -0.41
C GLY A 6 1.48 55.01 -1.63
N GLY A 7 1.94 53.78 -1.46
CA GLY A 7 2.26 52.91 -2.60
C GLY A 7 3.57 52.13 -2.45
N ARG A 8 3.65 51.20 -1.49
CA ARG A 8 4.68 50.15 -1.49
C ARG A 8 4.26 48.84 -0.81
N TYR A 9 2.96 48.58 -0.64
CA TYR A 9 2.45 47.36 0.05
C TYR A 9 1.68 46.39 -0.85
N LEU A 10 1.76 46.49 -2.18
CA LEU A 10 1.01 45.61 -3.10
C LEU A 10 1.85 44.82 -4.11
N ILE A 11 3.18 44.90 -4.07
CA ILE A 11 4.05 44.22 -5.06
C ILE A 11 4.64 42.88 -4.57
N ASN A 12 4.44 42.52 -3.29
CA ASN A 12 5.01 41.30 -2.69
C ASN A 12 3.99 40.20 -2.33
N LYS A 13 2.73 40.30 -2.76
CA LYS A 13 1.76 39.18 -2.68
C LYS A 13 1.61 38.38 -3.97
N PHE A 14 2.14 38.85 -5.09
CA PHE A 14 1.98 38.19 -6.40
C PHE A 14 3.22 37.41 -6.88
N LYS A 15 4.19 37.16 -5.97
CA LYS A 15 5.34 36.28 -6.23
C LYS A 15 5.33 35.03 -5.33
N TRP A 16 4.15 34.71 -4.79
CA TRP A 16 3.88 33.61 -3.86
C TRP A 16 2.88 32.64 -4.49
N ASN A 17 3.22 31.97 -5.62
CA ASN A 17 2.49 30.75 -6.02
C ASN A 17 3.13 29.86 -7.10
N SER A 18 3.95 30.38 -8.02
CA SER A 18 4.39 29.58 -9.18
C SER A 18 5.33 28.41 -8.83
N ARG A 19 6.16 28.56 -7.78
CA ARG A 19 7.07 27.51 -7.31
C ARG A 19 6.33 26.34 -6.64
N ASN A 20 5.25 26.63 -5.92
CA ASN A 20 4.46 25.60 -5.24
C ASN A 20 3.63 24.78 -6.25
N MET A 21 3.13 25.42 -7.31
CA MET A 21 2.40 24.73 -8.39
C MET A 21 3.32 23.83 -9.23
N ALA A 22 4.52 24.29 -9.61
CA ALA A 22 5.48 23.47 -10.35
C ALA A 22 5.93 22.23 -9.54
N ASN A 23 6.15 22.39 -8.23
CA ASN A 23 6.45 21.25 -7.34
C ASN A 23 5.24 20.32 -7.19
N ALA A 24 4.02 20.85 -7.13
CA ALA A 24 2.79 20.04 -7.12
C ALA A 24 2.58 19.28 -8.45
N GLU A 25 2.93 19.87 -9.60
CA GLU A 25 2.87 19.23 -10.92
C GLU A 25 3.95 18.15 -11.09
N ALA A 26 5.18 18.41 -10.65
CA ALA A 26 6.26 17.42 -10.65
C ALA A 26 5.91 16.20 -9.79
N THR A 27 5.41 16.42 -8.57
CA THR A 27 4.94 15.34 -7.69
C THR A 27 3.72 14.60 -8.26
N ARG A 28 2.86 15.27 -9.04
CA ARG A 28 1.73 14.64 -9.74
C ARG A 28 2.21 13.71 -10.87
N HIS A 29 3.20 14.15 -11.66
CA HIS A 29 3.77 13.35 -12.74
C HIS A 29 4.53 12.13 -12.19
N GLU A 30 5.31 12.31 -11.12
CA GLU A 30 6.00 11.21 -10.43
C GLU A 30 5.00 10.17 -9.88
N LYS A 31 3.93 10.61 -9.23
CA LYS A 31 2.84 9.72 -8.78
C LYS A 31 2.20 8.97 -9.96
N SER A 32 1.98 9.63 -11.10
CA SER A 32 1.42 9.01 -12.31
C SER A 32 2.33 7.90 -12.86
N PHE A 33 3.64 8.13 -12.88
CA PHE A 33 4.63 7.13 -13.32
C PHE A 33 4.67 5.93 -12.37
N LEU A 34 4.74 6.17 -11.06
CA LEU A 34 4.74 5.10 -10.05
C LEU A 34 3.46 4.26 -10.10
N GLU A 35 2.28 4.86 -10.29
CA GLU A 35 1.03 4.11 -10.45
C GLU A 35 1.02 3.24 -11.72
N THR A 36 1.64 3.72 -12.81
CA THR A 36 1.78 2.93 -14.04
C THR A 36 2.69 1.73 -13.80
N LEU A 37 3.82 1.92 -13.13
CA LEU A 37 4.72 0.83 -12.77
C LEU A 37 4.07 -0.18 -11.82
N ARG A 38 3.29 0.28 -10.82
CA ARG A 38 2.55 -0.59 -9.90
C ARG A 38 1.55 -1.47 -10.65
N ARG A 39 0.83 -0.90 -11.61
CA ARG A 39 -0.13 -1.64 -12.44
C ARG A 39 0.57 -2.68 -13.32
N ILE A 40 1.72 -2.34 -13.89
CA ILE A 40 2.53 -3.30 -14.66
C ILE A 40 2.99 -4.43 -13.74
N ALA A 41 3.57 -4.11 -12.58
CA ALA A 41 4.04 -5.08 -11.61
C ALA A 41 2.91 -6.03 -11.16
N PHE A 42 1.71 -5.49 -10.90
CA PHE A 42 0.51 -6.27 -10.58
C PHE A 42 0.18 -7.27 -11.69
N ASN A 43 0.04 -6.79 -12.92
CA ASN A 43 -0.30 -7.63 -14.07
C ASN A 43 0.77 -8.70 -14.35
N THR A 44 2.06 -8.39 -14.16
CA THR A 44 3.15 -9.34 -14.37
C THR A 44 3.26 -10.39 -13.26
N SER A 45 2.80 -10.09 -12.05
CA SER A 45 2.90 -11.00 -10.90
C SER A 45 2.03 -12.25 -11.05
N GLY A 46 0.90 -12.14 -11.77
CA GLY A 46 0.09 -13.28 -12.21
C GLY A 46 -0.70 -14.01 -11.13
N TYR A 47 -0.62 -13.62 -9.86
CA TYR A 47 -1.41 -14.16 -8.74
C TYR A 47 -2.91 -13.82 -8.87
N ASN A 48 -3.23 -12.70 -9.53
CA ASN A 48 -4.58 -12.26 -9.82
C ASN A 48 -5.38 -13.28 -10.66
N ARG A 49 -4.70 -14.05 -11.52
CA ARG A 49 -5.28 -15.13 -12.34
C ARG A 49 -5.77 -16.33 -11.51
N TYR A 50 -5.22 -16.49 -10.31
CA TYR A 50 -5.66 -17.47 -9.31
C TYR A 50 -6.70 -16.88 -8.34
N GLY A 51 -7.06 -15.61 -8.53
CA GLY A 51 -7.97 -14.84 -7.68
C GLY A 51 -7.45 -14.68 -6.25
N LEU A 52 -6.13 -14.55 -6.11
CA LEU A 52 -5.46 -14.15 -4.87
C LEU A 52 -5.31 -12.62 -4.80
N TYR A 53 -5.33 -12.08 -3.59
CA TYR A 53 -4.99 -10.69 -3.31
C TYR A 53 -3.50 -10.55 -2.97
N SER A 54 -2.95 -9.34 -3.05
CA SER A 54 -1.56 -9.03 -2.68
C SER A 54 -1.23 -9.52 -1.27
N ASP A 55 -2.16 -9.34 -0.33
CA ASP A 55 -2.01 -9.72 1.07
C ASP A 55 -1.94 -11.23 1.29
N ASP A 56 -2.45 -12.03 0.34
CA ASP A 56 -2.41 -13.50 0.37
C ASP A 56 -1.02 -14.04 -0.02
N VAL A 57 -0.18 -13.26 -0.72
CA VAL A 57 1.14 -13.67 -1.26
C VAL A 57 2.30 -13.18 -0.38
N ILE A 58 2.02 -12.45 0.70
CA ILE A 58 3.03 -11.96 1.64
C ILE A 58 3.69 -13.15 2.37
N ASN A 59 5.01 -13.06 2.59
CA ASN A 59 5.75 -14.10 3.30
C ASN A 59 5.30 -14.22 4.77
N GLU A 60 4.59 -15.30 5.07
CA GLU A 60 4.05 -15.60 6.40
C GLU A 60 5.12 -15.88 7.46
N ASN A 61 6.35 -16.20 7.05
CA ASN A 61 7.46 -16.45 7.99
C ASN A 61 8.02 -15.18 8.62
N MET A 62 7.61 -13.99 8.14
CA MET A 62 8.00 -12.75 8.79
C MET A 62 7.22 -12.58 10.11
N PRO A 63 7.89 -12.23 11.24
CA PRO A 63 7.26 -12.20 12.55
C PRO A 63 6.09 -11.19 12.62
N MET A 64 6.24 -10.02 11.99
CA MET A 64 5.19 -9.00 11.88
C MET A 64 3.92 -9.56 11.21
N VAL A 65 4.11 -10.37 10.15
CA VAL A 65 3.02 -10.95 9.35
C VAL A 65 2.33 -12.04 10.16
N LYS A 66 3.09 -12.90 10.84
CA LYS A 66 2.58 -13.94 11.73
C LYS A 66 1.71 -13.36 12.85
N THR A 67 2.16 -12.27 13.48
CA THR A 67 1.39 -11.52 14.48
C THR A 67 0.14 -10.88 13.87
N ALA A 68 0.24 -10.28 12.68
CA ALA A 68 -0.91 -9.70 12.00
C ALA A 68 -1.97 -10.77 11.63
N LEU A 69 -1.53 -11.96 11.21
CA LEU A 69 -2.43 -13.08 10.87
C LEU A 69 -3.12 -13.69 12.09
N SER A 70 -2.47 -13.69 13.25
CA SER A 70 -3.07 -14.20 14.49
C SER A 70 -4.17 -13.29 15.03
N ARG A 71 -4.08 -11.97 14.77
CA ARG A 71 -5.07 -10.95 15.15
C ARG A 71 -6.30 -10.89 14.23
N LEU A 72 -6.20 -11.49 13.05
CA LEU A 72 -7.24 -11.40 12.04
C LEU A 72 -8.54 -12.09 12.51
N PRO A 73 -9.73 -11.47 12.30
CA PRO A 73 -11.00 -12.12 12.63
C PRO A 73 -11.18 -13.41 11.83
N ALA A 74 -11.86 -14.39 12.45
CA ALA A 74 -12.01 -15.74 11.91
C ALA A 74 -12.58 -15.76 10.48
N ASP A 75 -13.63 -14.96 10.22
CA ASP A 75 -14.30 -14.92 8.91
C ASP A 75 -13.33 -14.53 7.76
N ILE A 76 -12.48 -13.53 8.00
CA ILE A 76 -11.52 -13.06 7.00
C ILE A 76 -10.39 -14.10 6.83
N ARG A 77 -9.95 -14.71 7.93
CA ARG A 77 -8.94 -15.76 7.91
C ARG A 77 -9.41 -16.99 7.14
N ASP A 78 -10.65 -17.41 7.32
CA ASP A 78 -11.22 -18.56 6.61
C ASP A 78 -11.41 -18.24 5.13
N ALA A 79 -11.86 -17.02 4.80
CA ALA A 79 -11.94 -16.55 3.42
C ALA A 79 -10.55 -16.52 2.73
N ARG A 80 -9.50 -16.12 3.47
CA ARG A 80 -8.09 -16.20 3.00
C ARG A 80 -7.69 -17.64 2.73
N SER A 81 -7.89 -18.53 3.70
CA SER A 81 -7.57 -19.96 3.58
C SER A 81 -8.25 -20.59 2.36
N TYR A 82 -9.54 -20.27 2.13
CA TYR A 82 -10.26 -20.73 0.96
C TYR A 82 -9.63 -20.28 -0.36
N ARG A 83 -9.22 -19.00 -0.48
CA ARG A 83 -8.55 -18.48 -1.68
C ARG A 83 -7.21 -19.18 -1.93
N ILE A 84 -6.41 -19.40 -0.88
CA ILE A 84 -5.10 -20.06 -0.97
C ILE A 84 -5.28 -21.52 -1.40
N ILE A 85 -6.17 -22.28 -0.75
CA ILE A 85 -6.47 -23.68 -1.10
C ILE A 85 -6.93 -23.79 -2.56
N ARG A 86 -7.83 -22.91 -2.99
CA ARG A 86 -8.30 -22.86 -4.39
C ARG A 86 -7.14 -22.57 -5.35
N ALA A 87 -6.28 -21.60 -5.03
CA ALA A 87 -5.13 -21.27 -5.87
C ALA A 87 -4.14 -22.43 -5.97
N MET A 88 -3.85 -23.13 -4.87
CA MET A 88 -3.01 -24.32 -4.86
C MET A 88 -3.60 -25.45 -5.72
N HIS A 89 -4.92 -25.66 -5.64
CA HIS A 89 -5.61 -26.65 -6.46
C HIS A 89 -5.47 -26.32 -7.95
N LEU A 90 -5.74 -25.07 -8.32
CA LEU A 90 -5.61 -24.59 -9.70
C LEU A 90 -4.16 -24.69 -10.22
N ASP A 91 -3.17 -24.33 -9.40
CA ASP A 91 -1.77 -24.47 -9.77
C ASP A 91 -1.35 -25.93 -9.95
N THR A 92 -1.91 -26.85 -9.15
CA THR A 92 -1.67 -28.29 -9.29
C THR A 92 -2.10 -28.79 -10.66
N PHE A 93 -3.26 -28.35 -11.15
CA PHE A 93 -3.74 -28.70 -12.49
C PHE A 93 -3.15 -27.83 -13.61
N LYS A 94 -2.38 -26.78 -13.27
CA LYS A 94 -1.88 -25.77 -14.22
C LYS A 94 -3.01 -25.12 -15.02
N ILE A 95 -4.15 -24.89 -14.36
CA ILE A 95 -5.34 -24.24 -14.92
C ILE A 95 -5.54 -22.90 -14.19
N PHE A 96 -6.03 -21.89 -14.91
CA PHE A 96 -6.38 -20.59 -14.34
C PHE A 96 -7.89 -20.43 -14.17
N LEU A 97 -8.33 -19.47 -13.35
CA LEU A 97 -9.75 -19.08 -13.36
C LEU A 97 -10.12 -18.48 -14.73
N PRO A 98 -11.42 -18.51 -15.10
CA PRO A 98 -11.94 -17.64 -16.15
C PRO A 98 -11.59 -16.17 -15.90
N GLU A 99 -11.32 -15.41 -16.96
CA GLU A 99 -10.83 -14.03 -16.88
C GLU A 99 -11.80 -13.09 -16.13
N GLU A 100 -13.10 -13.37 -16.16
CA GLU A 100 -14.12 -12.57 -15.45
C GLU A 100 -13.99 -12.67 -13.93
N LYS A 101 -13.32 -13.71 -13.43
CA LYS A 101 -13.11 -13.94 -12.00
C LYS A 101 -11.73 -13.49 -11.53
N TRP A 102 -10.90 -12.93 -12.42
CA TRP A 102 -9.60 -12.39 -12.05
C TRP A 102 -9.77 -11.12 -11.23
N ILE A 103 -8.92 -10.96 -10.23
CA ILE A 103 -8.94 -9.76 -9.40
C ILE A 103 -8.38 -8.59 -10.21
N THR A 104 -9.10 -7.48 -10.23
CA THR A 104 -8.62 -6.24 -10.85
C THR A 104 -7.66 -5.50 -9.93
N TYR A 105 -6.80 -4.66 -10.51
CA TYR A 105 -5.86 -3.84 -9.73
C TYR A 105 -6.58 -2.95 -8.72
N GLU A 106 -7.74 -2.41 -9.09
CA GLU A 106 -8.56 -1.55 -8.27
C GLU A 106 -9.17 -2.32 -7.09
N GLN A 107 -9.63 -3.55 -7.32
CA GLN A 107 -10.13 -4.44 -6.27
C GLN A 107 -9.02 -4.80 -5.27
N ASP A 108 -7.84 -5.16 -5.77
CA ASP A 108 -6.68 -5.49 -4.93
C ASP A 108 -6.24 -4.32 -4.06
N ARG A 109 -6.18 -3.12 -4.64
CA ARG A 109 -5.81 -1.90 -3.91
C ARG A 109 -6.83 -1.54 -2.83
N ALA A 110 -8.13 -1.79 -3.08
CA ALA A 110 -9.19 -1.51 -2.12
C ALA A 110 -9.25 -2.56 -0.99
N TYR A 111 -8.97 -3.83 -1.29
CA TYR A 111 -9.14 -4.96 -0.37
C TYR A 111 -7.81 -5.40 0.28
N ARG A 112 -7.14 -4.47 0.97
CA ARG A 112 -5.93 -4.74 1.76
C ARG A 112 -6.26 -4.96 3.22
N TYR A 113 -6.80 -6.13 3.52
CA TYR A 113 -7.33 -6.48 4.83
C TYR A 113 -6.24 -6.69 5.90
N LEU A 114 -5.00 -6.99 5.51
CA LEU A 114 -3.92 -7.28 6.45
C LEU A 114 -3.17 -6.01 6.89
N ARG A 115 -3.23 -4.95 6.08
CA ARG A 115 -2.53 -3.69 6.31
C ARG A 115 -2.70 -3.06 7.71
N PRO A 116 -3.92 -2.91 8.28
CA PRO A 116 -4.05 -2.29 9.61
C PRO A 116 -3.35 -3.09 10.71
N TYR A 117 -3.40 -4.43 10.64
CA TYR A 117 -2.74 -5.31 11.61
C TYR A 117 -1.22 -5.33 11.43
N LEU A 118 -0.72 -5.17 10.19
CA LEU A 118 0.70 -5.01 9.93
C LEU A 118 1.24 -3.70 10.47
N GLU A 119 0.53 -2.59 10.27
CA GLU A 119 0.91 -1.28 10.79
C GLU A 119 1.01 -1.30 12.32
N GLU A 120 0.05 -1.94 13.00
CA GLU A 120 0.08 -2.14 14.46
C GLU A 120 1.27 -2.99 14.90
N ALA A 121 1.52 -4.14 14.27
CA ALA A 121 2.64 -5.01 14.62
C ALA A 121 4.01 -4.36 14.37
N ILE A 122 4.13 -3.56 13.31
CA ILE A 122 5.34 -2.78 13.02
C ILE A 122 5.55 -1.71 14.07
N ALA A 123 4.50 -0.95 14.43
CA ALA A 123 4.58 0.09 15.45
C ALA A 123 5.00 -0.46 16.81
N GLU A 124 4.42 -1.60 17.24
CA GLU A 124 4.83 -2.29 18.47
C GLU A 124 6.32 -2.66 18.45
N LYS A 125 6.81 -3.19 17.32
CA LYS A 125 8.22 -3.55 17.17
C LYS A 125 9.14 -2.33 17.16
N GLU A 126 8.73 -1.22 16.55
CA GLU A 126 9.48 0.04 16.58
C GLU A 126 9.55 0.63 17.99
N GLU A 127 8.43 0.61 18.73
CA GLU A 127 8.38 1.02 20.13
C GLU A 127 9.33 0.16 20.97
N MET A 128 9.24 -1.16 20.87
CA MET A 128 10.11 -2.10 21.56
C MET A 128 11.60 -1.84 21.28
N HIS A 129 11.96 -1.64 20.01
CA HIS A 129 13.33 -1.29 19.63
C HIS A 129 13.77 0.03 20.28
N ASN A 130 12.92 1.05 20.29
CA ASN A 130 13.19 2.35 20.91
C ASN A 130 13.32 2.25 22.45
N PHE A 131 12.57 1.35 23.09
CA PHE A 131 12.69 1.05 24.52
C PHE A 131 13.93 0.23 24.88
N GLY A 132 14.70 -0.25 23.88
CA GLY A 132 15.96 -0.97 24.09
C GLY A 132 15.80 -2.47 24.34
N CYS A 133 14.64 -3.06 24.07
CA CYS A 133 14.46 -4.51 24.18
C CYS A 133 14.80 -5.22 22.85
N VAL A 134 16.07 -5.61 22.71
CA VAL A 134 16.69 -6.12 21.46
C VAL A 134 16.49 -7.64 21.23
N ASN A 135 15.93 -8.37 22.20
CA ASN A 135 15.93 -9.84 22.18
C ASN A 135 14.75 -10.48 21.40
N TYR A 136 13.88 -9.70 20.77
CA TYR A 136 12.67 -10.19 20.09
C TYR A 136 12.84 -10.40 18.58
N GLU A 137 14.09 -10.46 18.09
CA GLU A 137 14.37 -10.59 16.66
C GLU A 137 14.22 -12.02 16.13
N GLN A 138 14.11 -13.03 16.99
CA GLN A 138 14.46 -14.41 16.66
C GLN A 138 13.31 -15.46 16.66
N GLU A 139 12.03 -15.10 16.83
CA GLU A 139 10.91 -16.07 16.85
C GLU A 139 9.72 -15.73 15.91
#